data_AF-A0A9D7PTK1-F1
#
_entry.id   AF-A0A9D7PTK1-F1
#
_cell.length_a   1.000
_cell.length_b   1.000
_cell.length_c   1.000
_cell.angle_alpha   90.00
_cell.angle_beta   90.00
_cell.angle_gamma   90.00
#
_symmetry.space_group_name_H-M   'P 1'
#
loop_
_entity.id
_entity.type
_entity.pdbx_description
1 polymer ?
#
loop_
_entity_poly.entity_id
_entity_poly.type
_entity_poly.pdbx_seq_one_letter_code
_entity_poly.pdbx_strand_id
1 'polypeptide(L)'
;MEPSPGVIFAGKKDDRIILFNGDGSIRIPLLYQHIQAHFNNFHDQYGFAAVTKNDKIPNSWGMIRSDGKVIIPEKYQYLRAINPKLLVARTYEKELLYFFNEKGELLGNIPGKRVDPHEVDNTCFSVEGADQNNSFYTSELQPIAKDDPKSGYWTNGEFTILRTKGDDLFHLGMVNKAGKTIIPFDYQTFKHGLQNQWIAIKNNSDYRQETATVFNAEGKIIIPEDHYSIRPFGEIYLAYGKLDDSLTIFGSDGKKILPGKYRYSRIYNAENYVREIHGNNTDDYLELKNTVSGEYYVLHKSGKFLNLEGVDQCKYLSDRHPFIITKTDGETGFSQNQLVDMKGNKLLKTTFQSIEFTAFPHIFFVEKERGQGVQVYNLKKNKLAPEMYKNTFWMLNNHYILMKERGCVILSNKMKELFVTDRPVREPADLHYVAYNKAKVLSGNLIAIYDEYINFPVFTAINERGDTARIDPRLYETVKKNKEEVVEASEMSDVPREIIVTKEMNVLEEVSPPVEVIEPKISEDEIMIIVEQMPVFPGGESAFLQYINAHLKYPAVAVENGIQGRVVIGCVVEKDGSLTECNVVRDIGGGCGQAALELIKTLPKMNPGKNRGKVVRTKYTFLVSFRLTYRNK
;
A
#
# COMPACT_ATOMS: atom_id res chain seq x y z
N MET A 1 11.04 -11.26 -11.04
CA MET A 1 10.67 -10.73 -9.71
C MET A 1 9.20 -10.39 -9.77
N GLU A 2 8.37 -11.21 -9.15
CA GLU A 2 6.93 -11.00 -9.14
C GLU A 2 6.54 -9.78 -8.27
N PRO A 3 5.56 -9.01 -8.71
CA PRO A 3 5.14 -7.82 -8.00
C PRO A 3 4.40 -8.18 -6.69
N SER A 4 4.96 -7.83 -5.53
CA SER A 4 4.40 -8.24 -4.23
C SER A 4 3.25 -7.32 -3.75
N PRO A 5 2.17 -7.80 -3.10
CA PRO A 5 0.98 -6.99 -2.81
C PRO A 5 1.27 -5.78 -1.90
N GLY A 6 0.81 -4.57 -2.20
CA GLY A 6 1.21 -3.36 -1.45
C GLY A 6 2.60 -2.80 -1.78
N VAL A 7 3.37 -3.45 -2.66
CA VAL A 7 4.33 -2.72 -3.51
C VAL A 7 3.49 -2.00 -4.57
N ILE A 8 3.69 -0.70 -4.69
CA ILE A 8 3.15 0.07 -5.79
C ILE A 8 4.17 0.00 -6.91
N PHE A 9 3.74 -0.48 -8.07
CA PHE A 9 4.52 -0.46 -9.30
C PHE A 9 4.17 0.77 -10.10
N ALA A 10 5.20 1.43 -10.62
CA ALA A 10 5.04 2.48 -11.61
C ALA A 10 5.33 1.91 -12.99
N GLY A 11 4.35 2.00 -13.88
CA GLY A 11 4.51 1.76 -15.32
C GLY A 11 4.50 3.08 -16.08
N LYS A 12 5.20 3.15 -17.20
CA LYS A 12 5.13 4.29 -18.13
C LYS A 12 4.69 3.81 -19.51
N LYS A 13 3.68 4.46 -20.10
CA LYS A 13 3.19 4.21 -21.46
C LYS A 13 2.75 5.51 -22.11
N ASP A 14 3.22 5.76 -23.34
CA ASP A 14 2.92 6.99 -24.10
C ASP A 14 3.21 8.28 -23.30
N ASP A 15 4.37 8.29 -22.63
CA ASP A 15 4.80 9.33 -21.68
C ASP A 15 3.93 9.56 -20.44
N ARG A 16 2.95 8.70 -20.18
CA ARG A 16 2.11 8.76 -18.99
C ARG A 16 2.43 7.65 -18.01
N ILE A 17 2.30 7.95 -16.73
CA ILE A 17 2.58 7.07 -15.61
C ILE A 17 1.27 6.46 -15.12
N ILE A 18 1.31 5.15 -14.89
CA ILE A 18 0.28 4.38 -14.22
C ILE A 18 0.86 3.80 -12.96
N LEU A 19 0.10 3.87 -11.88
CA LEU A 19 0.43 3.14 -10.67
C LEU A 19 -0.55 2.02 -10.49
N PHE A 20 -0.02 0.84 -10.23
CA PHE A 20 -0.81 -0.33 -9.96
C PHE A 20 -0.23 -1.07 -8.76
N ASN A 21 -1.10 -1.71 -8.01
CA ASN A 21 -0.70 -2.56 -6.91
C ASN A 21 -0.06 -3.84 -7.45
N GLY A 22 0.64 -4.58 -6.59
CA GLY A 22 1.24 -5.84 -6.98
C GLY A 22 0.26 -6.89 -7.55
N ASP A 23 -1.02 -6.77 -7.21
CA ASP A 23 -2.12 -7.58 -7.77
C ASP A 23 -2.64 -7.09 -9.14
N GLY A 24 -1.96 -6.11 -9.76
CA GLY A 24 -2.33 -5.54 -11.04
C GLY A 24 -3.49 -4.53 -11.00
N SER A 25 -4.13 -4.32 -9.84
CA SER A 25 -5.20 -3.33 -9.71
C SER A 25 -4.66 -1.91 -9.90
N ILE A 26 -5.31 -1.14 -10.77
CA ILE A 26 -4.89 0.23 -11.10
C ILE A 26 -5.22 1.14 -9.91
N ARG A 27 -4.19 1.74 -9.32
CA ARG A 27 -4.31 2.71 -8.24
C ARG A 27 -4.40 4.13 -8.76
N ILE A 28 -3.52 4.47 -9.71
CA ILE A 28 -3.58 5.71 -10.48
C ILE A 28 -3.53 5.37 -11.96
N PRO A 29 -4.52 5.79 -12.77
CA PRO A 29 -4.57 5.49 -14.20
C PRO A 29 -3.43 6.18 -14.97
N LEU A 30 -3.21 5.78 -16.24
CA LEU A 30 -2.30 6.42 -17.23
C LEU A 30 -2.74 7.86 -17.57
N LEU A 31 -2.74 8.73 -16.58
CA LEU A 31 -3.24 10.09 -16.65
C LEU A 31 -2.10 11.10 -16.61
N TYR A 32 -1.19 10.94 -15.66
CA TYR A 32 -0.14 11.93 -15.36
C TYR A 32 1.11 11.65 -16.19
N GLN A 33 1.77 12.69 -16.70
CA GLN A 33 3.08 12.54 -17.35
C GLN A 33 4.20 12.37 -16.33
N HIS A 34 4.09 13.07 -15.20
CA HIS A 34 5.07 13.03 -14.12
C HIS A 34 4.39 12.82 -12.77
N ILE A 35 5.05 12.02 -11.94
CA ILE A 35 4.72 11.80 -10.54
C ILE A 35 6.04 11.99 -9.78
N GLN A 36 6.14 13.04 -8.97
CA GLN A 36 7.31 13.27 -8.11
C GLN A 36 7.17 12.42 -6.86
N ALA A 37 7.79 11.25 -6.87
CA ALA A 37 7.74 10.37 -5.72
C ALA A 37 8.80 9.26 -5.70
N HIS A 38 9.12 8.80 -4.49
CA HIS A 38 10.01 7.68 -4.21
C HIS A 38 9.16 6.47 -3.75
N PHE A 39 8.80 5.57 -4.68
CA PHE A 39 7.98 4.38 -4.45
C PHE A 39 8.75 3.35 -3.57
N ASN A 40 8.24 2.65 -2.55
CA ASN A 40 6.90 2.15 -2.18
C ASN A 40 6.11 3.02 -1.19
N ASN A 41 4.83 3.28 -1.53
CA ASN A 41 3.86 4.16 -0.84
C ASN A 41 4.39 5.56 -0.46
N PHE A 42 5.41 6.01 -1.18
CA PHE A 42 5.93 7.37 -1.30
C PHE A 42 6.75 7.90 -0.11
N HIS A 43 7.81 7.19 0.24
CA HIS A 43 8.80 7.58 1.26
C HIS A 43 9.75 8.66 0.74
N ASP A 44 9.31 9.89 1.00
CA ASP A 44 10.00 11.21 1.09
C ASP A 44 8.92 12.31 1.23
N GLN A 45 7.64 11.98 0.97
CA GLN A 45 6.49 12.86 1.09
C GLN A 45 5.33 12.26 1.90
N TYR A 46 5.61 11.44 2.91
CA TYR A 46 4.61 10.99 3.91
C TYR A 46 3.33 10.35 3.33
N GLY A 47 3.42 9.61 2.23
CA GLY A 47 2.25 9.00 1.59
C GLY A 47 1.50 9.90 0.61
N PHE A 48 2.10 11.02 0.23
CA PHE A 48 1.61 11.93 -0.81
C PHE A 48 2.54 11.91 -2.03
N ALA A 49 2.02 12.28 -3.20
CA ALA A 49 2.82 12.45 -4.40
C ALA A 49 2.31 13.62 -5.25
N ALA A 50 3.21 14.53 -5.59
CA ALA A 50 2.91 15.62 -6.51
C ALA A 50 2.82 15.06 -7.94
N VAL A 51 1.79 15.46 -8.68
CA VAL A 51 1.49 14.91 -10.01
C VAL A 51 1.16 16.00 -11.01
N THR A 52 1.52 15.76 -12.27
CA THR A 52 1.17 16.66 -13.38
C THR A 52 0.92 15.86 -14.66
N LYS A 53 -0.10 16.28 -15.41
CA LYS A 53 -0.41 15.83 -16.77
C LYS A 53 0.50 16.48 -17.81
N ASN A 54 1.14 17.61 -17.48
CA ASN A 54 2.06 18.32 -18.36
C ASN A 54 2.95 19.27 -17.55
N ASP A 55 4.18 18.83 -17.27
CA ASP A 55 5.16 19.59 -16.49
C ASP A 55 5.70 20.84 -17.21
N LYS A 56 5.46 20.96 -18.52
CA LYS A 56 5.85 22.14 -19.33
C LYS A 56 4.88 23.30 -19.19
N ILE A 57 3.68 23.07 -18.64
CA ILE A 57 2.68 24.13 -18.44
C ILE A 57 2.86 24.71 -17.03
N PRO A 58 2.91 26.05 -16.87
CA PRO A 58 2.87 26.68 -15.56
C PRO A 58 1.63 26.27 -14.76
N ASN A 59 1.76 26.18 -13.44
CA ASN A 59 0.63 25.87 -12.55
C ASN A 59 -0.06 24.51 -12.83
N SER A 60 0.69 23.51 -13.29
CA SER A 60 0.15 22.21 -13.71
C SER A 60 0.27 21.09 -12.67
N TRP A 61 0.83 21.37 -11.49
CA TRP A 61 1.00 20.37 -10.45
C TRP A 61 -0.21 20.33 -9.53
N GLY A 62 -0.59 19.11 -9.15
CA GLY A 62 -1.56 18.77 -8.12
C GLY A 62 -0.98 17.75 -7.15
N MET A 63 -1.80 17.26 -6.21
CA MET A 63 -1.40 16.26 -5.22
C MET A 63 -2.40 15.11 -5.18
N ILE A 64 -1.85 13.91 -5.10
CA ILE A 64 -2.59 12.69 -4.82
C ILE A 64 -2.10 12.06 -3.52
N ARG A 65 -2.96 11.27 -2.89
CA ARG A 65 -2.60 10.41 -1.76
C ARG A 65 -2.16 9.03 -2.27
N SER A 66 -1.50 8.25 -1.41
CA SER A 66 -1.03 6.89 -1.68
C SER A 66 -2.10 5.93 -2.18
N ASP A 67 -3.38 6.20 -1.92
CA ASP A 67 -4.52 5.44 -2.45
C ASP A 67 -4.97 5.86 -3.85
N GLY A 68 -4.35 6.87 -4.44
CA GLY A 68 -4.66 7.40 -5.77
C GLY A 68 -5.73 8.47 -5.82
N LYS A 69 -6.31 8.84 -4.66
CA LYS A 69 -7.27 9.93 -4.60
C LYS A 69 -6.57 11.27 -4.83
N VAL A 70 -7.10 12.07 -5.76
CA VAL A 70 -6.72 13.47 -5.93
C VAL A 70 -7.22 14.26 -4.73
N ILE A 71 -6.29 14.90 -4.01
CA ILE A 71 -6.60 15.73 -2.85
C ILE A 71 -6.37 17.21 -3.14
N ILE A 72 -5.46 17.54 -4.06
CA ILE A 72 -5.27 18.92 -4.53
C ILE A 72 -5.25 18.91 -6.07
N PRO A 73 -6.11 19.70 -6.74
CA PRO A 73 -6.15 19.74 -8.20
C PRO A 73 -4.90 20.37 -8.81
N GLU A 74 -4.66 20.08 -10.10
CA GLU A 74 -3.54 20.62 -10.89
C GLU A 74 -3.71 22.12 -11.14
N LYS A 75 -3.18 22.94 -10.23
CA LYS A 75 -3.30 24.41 -10.25
C LYS A 75 -2.05 25.14 -9.72
N TYR A 76 -0.99 24.42 -9.39
CA TYR A 76 0.17 24.98 -8.70
C TYR A 76 1.45 24.71 -9.47
N GLN A 77 2.42 25.60 -9.32
CA GLN A 77 3.75 25.44 -9.88
C GLN A 77 4.51 24.30 -9.20
N TYR A 78 4.20 24.08 -7.93
CA TYR A 78 4.94 23.21 -7.04
C TYR A 78 4.04 22.78 -5.89
N LEU A 79 4.12 21.51 -5.50
CA LEU A 79 3.55 21.00 -4.26
C LEU A 79 4.51 20.02 -3.58
N ARG A 80 4.46 19.98 -2.26
CA ARG A 80 5.09 18.92 -1.45
C ARG A 80 4.37 18.73 -0.13
N ALA A 81 4.60 17.58 0.49
CA ALA A 81 4.37 17.43 1.92
C ALA A 81 5.51 18.07 2.75
N ILE A 82 5.15 18.75 3.83
CA ILE A 82 6.08 19.30 4.84
C ILE A 82 6.28 18.28 5.95
N ASN A 83 5.16 17.72 6.43
CA ASN A 83 5.11 16.66 7.43
C ASN A 83 3.84 15.80 7.17
N PRO A 84 3.55 14.75 7.94
CA PRO A 84 2.37 13.88 7.70
C PRO A 84 1.01 14.59 7.72
N LYS A 85 0.90 15.79 8.28
CA LYS A 85 -0.35 16.54 8.47
C LYS A 85 -0.44 17.82 7.63
N LEU A 86 0.66 18.24 7.00
CA LEU A 86 0.75 19.55 6.35
C LEU A 86 1.39 19.46 4.97
N LEU A 87 0.69 20.02 3.99
CA LEU A 87 1.12 20.15 2.59
C LEU A 87 1.28 21.63 2.23
N VAL A 88 2.17 21.92 1.29
CA VAL A 88 2.36 23.28 0.77
C VAL A 88 2.37 23.29 -0.74
N ALA A 89 1.80 24.35 -1.32
CA ALA A 89 1.78 24.63 -2.73
C ALA A 89 2.12 26.10 -3.05
N ARG A 90 2.57 26.38 -4.27
CA ARG A 90 2.82 27.75 -4.75
C ARG A 90 2.33 27.94 -6.17
N THR A 91 1.85 29.13 -6.51
CA THR A 91 1.51 29.53 -7.90
C THR A 91 2.60 30.44 -8.49
N TYR A 92 2.73 30.50 -9.81
CA TYR A 92 3.67 31.43 -10.48
C TYR A 92 3.40 32.92 -10.21
N GLU A 93 2.14 33.30 -10.01
CA GLU A 93 1.71 34.70 -10.05
C GLU A 93 1.94 35.48 -8.75
N LYS A 94 2.21 34.78 -7.64
CA LYS A 94 2.27 35.39 -6.30
C LYS A 94 3.36 34.72 -5.47
N GLU A 95 4.13 35.51 -4.71
CA GLU A 95 4.98 35.03 -3.62
C GLU A 95 4.13 34.62 -2.39
N LEU A 96 3.12 33.79 -2.62
CA LEU A 96 2.22 33.23 -1.60
C LEU A 96 2.33 31.72 -1.61
N LEU A 97 2.56 31.16 -0.43
CA LEU A 97 2.56 29.74 -0.16
C LEU A 97 1.18 29.36 0.40
N TYR A 98 0.53 28.38 -0.22
CA TYR A 98 -0.78 27.87 0.16
C TYR A 98 -0.60 26.59 0.96
N PHE A 99 -1.25 26.49 2.11
CA PHE A 99 -1.08 25.37 3.03
C PHE A 99 -2.37 24.57 3.13
N PHE A 100 -2.23 23.24 3.11
CA PHE A 100 -3.34 22.31 3.15
C PHE A 100 -3.11 21.26 4.22
N ASN A 101 -4.19 20.75 4.81
CA ASN A 101 -4.10 19.57 5.66
C ASN A 101 -3.93 18.27 4.85
N GLU A 102 -3.82 17.14 5.53
CA GLU A 102 -3.65 15.81 4.92
C GLU A 102 -4.81 15.37 4.01
N LYS A 103 -5.95 16.06 4.08
CA LYS A 103 -7.14 15.82 3.24
C LYS A 103 -7.19 16.71 2.00
N GLY A 104 -6.27 17.67 1.87
CA GLY A 104 -6.24 18.65 0.79
C GLY A 104 -7.13 19.88 1.02
N GLU A 105 -7.61 20.09 2.24
CA GLU A 105 -8.40 21.27 2.60
C GLU A 105 -7.46 22.46 2.84
N LEU A 106 -7.76 23.61 2.23
CA LEU A 106 -6.94 24.82 2.37
C LEU A 106 -7.07 25.37 3.80
N LEU A 107 -5.95 25.41 4.52
CA LEU A 107 -5.85 25.96 5.87
C LEU A 107 -5.59 27.47 5.85
N GLY A 108 -4.83 27.94 4.87
CA GLY A 108 -4.45 29.34 4.77
C GLY A 108 -3.33 29.58 3.76
N ASN A 109 -2.82 30.81 3.75
CA ASN A 109 -1.67 31.18 2.95
C ASN A 109 -0.73 32.10 3.73
N ILE A 110 0.57 32.00 3.44
CA ILE A 110 1.63 32.79 4.05
C ILE A 110 2.48 33.40 2.93
N PRO A 111 2.77 34.72 2.97
CA PRO A 111 3.75 35.33 2.06
C PRO A 111 5.14 34.73 2.23
N GLY A 112 5.76 34.33 1.13
CA GLY A 112 7.09 33.73 1.16
C GLY A 112 7.51 33.11 -0.16
N LYS A 113 8.82 32.89 -0.29
CA LYS A 113 9.45 32.32 -1.48
C LYS A 113 9.46 30.80 -1.45
N ARG A 114 9.84 30.23 -0.30
CA ARG A 114 10.05 28.79 -0.13
C ARG A 114 9.74 28.38 1.31
N VAL A 115 9.33 27.12 1.47
CA VAL A 115 9.32 26.42 2.76
C VAL A 115 10.55 25.54 2.87
N ASP A 116 11.21 25.59 4.01
CA ASP A 116 12.18 24.57 4.41
C ASP A 116 11.63 23.83 5.65
N PRO A 117 11.24 22.56 5.53
CA PRO A 117 11.07 21.75 6.72
C PRO A 117 12.46 21.55 7.30
N HIS A 118 12.58 21.85 8.58
CA HIS A 118 13.77 21.47 9.30
C HIS A 118 13.57 20.03 9.76
N GLU A 119 14.51 19.15 9.43
CA GLU A 119 14.52 17.74 9.86
C GLU A 119 14.74 17.55 11.39
N VAL A 120 14.60 18.65 12.14
CA VAL A 120 14.83 18.71 13.57
C VAL A 120 13.58 18.25 14.32
N ASP A 121 12.38 18.68 13.92
CA ASP A 121 11.13 18.06 14.34
C ASP A 121 9.99 18.32 13.33
N ASN A 122 8.94 17.50 13.40
CA ASN A 122 7.77 17.64 12.51
C ASN A 122 6.72 18.64 13.05
N THR A 123 7.04 19.44 14.08
CA THR A 123 6.05 20.30 14.76
C THR A 123 5.95 21.67 14.10
N CYS A 124 7.05 22.17 13.54
CA CYS A 124 7.13 23.47 12.91
C CYS A 124 7.90 23.43 11.58
N PHE A 125 7.83 24.53 10.84
CA PHE A 125 8.55 24.71 9.59
C PHE A 125 8.97 26.18 9.44
N SER A 126 9.93 26.45 8.55
CA SER A 126 10.31 27.81 8.20
C SER A 126 9.78 28.22 6.84
N VAL A 127 9.44 29.50 6.73
CA VAL A 127 9.10 30.19 5.48
C VAL A 127 10.17 31.24 5.22
N GLU A 128 10.85 31.16 4.08
CA GLU A 128 11.79 32.17 3.63
C GLU A 128 11.00 33.38 3.10
N GLY A 129 11.14 34.53 3.77
CA GLY A 129 10.53 35.80 3.38
C GLY A 129 11.18 36.44 2.14
N ALA A 130 10.54 37.49 1.61
CA ALA A 130 11.08 38.23 0.47
C ALA A 130 12.47 38.85 0.75
N ASP A 131 12.73 39.16 2.02
CA ASP A 131 13.96 39.72 2.59
C ASP A 131 15.05 38.66 2.91
N GLN A 132 14.84 37.40 2.49
CA GLN A 132 15.70 36.25 2.78
C GLN A 132 15.79 35.87 4.27
N ASN A 133 14.96 36.46 5.13
CA ASN A 133 14.86 36.02 6.52
C ASN A 133 13.80 34.92 6.64
N ASN A 134 14.12 33.89 7.42
CA ASN A 134 13.14 32.84 7.74
C ASN A 134 12.13 33.35 8.77
N SER A 135 10.88 32.91 8.68
CA SER A 135 9.86 33.03 9.74
C SER A 135 9.36 31.63 10.09
N PHE A 136 9.11 31.33 11.35
CA PHE A 136 8.73 29.98 11.79
C PHE A 136 7.25 29.91 12.14
N TYR A 137 6.65 28.77 11.83
CA TYR A 137 5.23 28.52 12.05
C TYR A 137 5.00 27.11 12.59
N THR A 138 3.98 26.93 13.43
CA THR A 138 3.49 25.59 13.80
C THR A 138 2.80 24.93 12.61
N SER A 139 2.51 23.63 12.73
CA SER A 139 1.74 22.90 11.71
C SER A 139 0.33 23.47 11.47
N GLU A 140 -0.22 24.18 12.45
CA GLU A 140 -1.51 24.91 12.40
C GLU A 140 -1.36 26.35 11.89
N LEU A 141 -0.21 26.68 11.28
CA LEU A 141 0.12 27.98 10.70
C LEU A 141 0.18 29.13 11.72
N GLN A 142 0.35 28.82 13.01
CA GLN A 142 0.52 29.85 14.03
C GLN A 142 1.97 30.37 13.99
N PRO A 143 2.19 31.69 13.93
CA PRO A 143 3.53 32.25 13.93
C PRO A 143 4.23 31.96 15.25
N ILE A 144 5.50 31.55 15.17
CA ILE A 144 6.35 31.31 16.32
C ILE A 144 7.28 32.52 16.47
N ALA A 145 7.20 33.19 17.62
CA ALA A 145 8.06 34.32 17.93
C ALA A 145 9.52 33.86 18.04
N LYS A 146 10.44 34.63 17.45
CA LYS A 146 11.88 34.39 17.56
C LYS A 146 12.49 35.29 18.62
N ASP A 147 13.41 34.76 19.40
CA ASP A 147 14.27 35.59 20.26
C ASP A 147 15.31 36.40 19.44
N ASP A 148 15.65 35.96 18.22
CA ASP A 148 16.37 36.76 17.21
C ASP A 148 16.16 36.21 15.78
N PRO A 149 15.59 37.01 14.86
CA PRO A 149 15.38 36.62 13.46
C PRO A 149 16.60 36.24 12.66
N LYS A 150 17.78 36.76 12.99
CA LYS A 150 19.02 36.58 12.22
C LYS A 150 19.89 35.40 12.69
N SER A 151 19.64 34.87 13.89
CA SER A 151 20.42 33.76 14.49
C SER A 151 19.66 32.43 14.65
N GLY A 152 18.32 32.43 14.60
CA GLY A 152 17.49 31.21 14.68
C GLY A 152 17.55 30.32 13.45
N TYR A 153 18.23 29.17 13.56
CA TYR A 153 18.26 28.09 12.57
C TYR A 153 16.95 27.29 12.59
N TRP A 154 16.35 27.10 13.78
CA TRP A 154 15.09 26.37 13.96
C TRP A 154 14.44 26.77 15.30
N THR A 155 13.10 26.78 15.42
CA THR A 155 12.41 26.98 16.71
C THR A 155 11.00 26.40 16.70
N ASN A 156 10.58 25.82 17.83
CA ASN A 156 9.18 25.46 18.10
C ASN A 156 8.51 26.38 19.14
N GLY A 157 9.17 27.49 19.51
CA GLY A 157 8.69 28.46 20.49
C GLY A 157 9.09 28.15 21.93
N GLU A 158 9.33 26.87 22.27
CA GLU A 158 9.90 26.48 23.56
C GLU A 158 11.42 26.33 23.50
N PHE A 159 11.93 25.82 22.37
CA PHE A 159 13.35 25.65 22.09
C PHE A 159 13.71 26.31 20.76
N THR A 160 14.91 26.88 20.71
CA THR A 160 15.46 27.54 19.53
C THR A 160 16.87 27.04 19.29
N ILE A 161 17.14 26.51 18.09
CA ILE A 161 18.50 26.21 17.63
C ILE A 161 19.07 27.50 17.04
N LEU A 162 20.23 27.89 17.55
CA LEU A 162 20.95 29.07 17.15
C LEU A 162 22.28 28.66 16.51
N ARG A 163 22.80 29.52 15.62
CA ARG A 163 24.13 29.37 15.02
C ARG A 163 25.11 30.43 15.54
N THR A 164 26.37 30.07 15.73
CA THR A 164 27.46 31.04 15.99
C THR A 164 27.77 31.86 14.73
N LYS A 165 28.26 33.09 14.90
CA LYS A 165 28.78 33.94 13.81
C LYS A 165 30.31 33.79 13.74
N GLY A 166 30.86 33.42 12.58
CA GLY A 166 32.30 33.33 12.34
C GLY A 166 32.65 32.84 10.93
N ASP A 167 33.89 33.09 10.50
CA ASP A 167 34.34 32.92 9.10
C ASP A 167 34.74 31.48 8.75
N ASP A 168 35.08 30.63 9.73
CA ASP A 168 35.73 29.36 9.44
C ASP A 168 34.91 28.10 9.69
N LEU A 169 33.73 28.16 10.35
CA LEU A 169 32.67 27.11 10.42
C LEU A 169 31.59 27.49 11.46
N PHE A 170 30.31 27.40 11.09
CA PHE A 170 29.21 27.67 12.04
C PHE A 170 29.03 26.49 13.01
N HIS A 171 28.77 26.81 14.28
CA HIS A 171 28.38 25.84 15.29
C HIS A 171 26.95 26.11 15.73
N LEU A 172 26.19 25.03 15.93
CA LEU A 172 24.82 25.02 16.37
C LEU A 172 24.75 24.70 17.86
N GLY A 173 23.88 25.41 18.57
CA GLY A 173 23.50 25.14 19.95
C GLY A 173 22.00 25.35 20.13
N MET A 174 21.46 24.97 21.28
CA MET A 174 20.03 25.10 21.58
C MET A 174 19.82 25.93 22.83
N VAL A 175 18.91 26.91 22.76
CA VAL A 175 18.43 27.69 23.89
C VAL A 175 16.96 27.39 24.12
N ASN A 176 16.48 27.57 25.35
CA ASN A 176 15.04 27.59 25.62
C ASN A 176 14.46 29.00 25.40
N LYS A 177 13.14 29.14 25.52
CA LYS A 177 12.41 30.43 25.42
C LYS A 177 12.83 31.53 26.38
N ALA A 178 13.59 31.20 27.43
CA ALA A 178 14.15 32.18 28.35
C ALA A 178 15.56 32.64 27.91
N GLY A 179 16.03 32.20 26.74
CA GLY A 179 17.38 32.46 26.23
C GLY A 179 18.49 31.67 26.94
N LYS A 180 18.15 30.73 27.84
CA LYS A 180 19.15 29.90 28.52
C LYS A 180 19.64 28.82 27.56
N THR A 181 20.96 28.72 27.39
CA THR A 181 21.58 27.59 26.67
C THR A 181 21.29 26.28 27.38
N ILE A 182 20.68 25.35 26.63
CA ILE A 182 20.33 24.00 27.06
C ILE A 182 21.29 22.99 26.41
N ILE A 183 21.65 23.18 25.14
CA ILE A 183 22.67 22.38 24.44
C ILE A 183 23.78 23.34 23.96
N PRO A 184 25.06 23.06 24.26
CA PRO A 184 26.16 23.97 23.93
C PRO A 184 26.36 24.13 22.41
N PHE A 185 27.02 25.22 22.02
CA PHE A 185 27.27 25.59 20.62
C PHE A 185 28.50 24.86 20.05
N ASP A 186 28.46 23.54 20.07
CA ASP A 186 29.59 22.67 19.68
C ASP A 186 29.26 21.71 18.54
N TYR A 187 28.04 21.79 17.99
CA TYR A 187 27.51 20.80 17.03
C TYR A 187 27.36 21.38 15.62
N GLN A 188 27.36 20.52 14.60
CA GLN A 188 27.20 20.95 13.21
C GLN A 188 25.78 20.70 12.69
N THR A 189 25.08 19.71 13.25
CA THR A 189 23.73 19.36 12.82
C THR A 189 22.89 18.88 14.00
N PHE A 190 21.59 19.13 13.93
CA PHE A 190 20.59 18.54 14.82
C PHE A 190 19.62 17.69 13.99
N LYS A 191 19.18 16.56 14.56
CA LYS A 191 18.13 15.69 14.03
C LYS A 191 17.07 15.44 15.10
N HIS A 192 15.87 15.10 14.64
CA HIS A 192 14.79 14.67 15.51
C HIS A 192 15.16 13.41 16.30
N GLY A 193 14.99 13.45 17.61
CA GLY A 193 15.09 12.30 18.50
C GLY A 193 13.75 11.59 18.71
N LEU A 194 13.62 10.92 19.84
CA LEU A 194 12.31 10.55 20.40
C LEU A 194 11.62 11.80 20.97
N GLN A 195 10.37 11.67 21.39
CA GLN A 195 9.58 12.79 21.91
C GLN A 195 10.35 13.60 22.96
N ASN A 196 10.46 14.92 22.75
CA ASN A 196 11.19 15.87 23.60
C ASN A 196 12.69 15.56 23.76
N GLN A 197 13.30 14.95 22.75
CA GLN A 197 14.72 14.64 22.71
C GLN A 197 15.34 15.04 21.37
N TRP A 198 16.63 15.30 21.40
CA TRP A 198 17.38 15.87 20.29
C TRP A 198 18.64 15.06 20.03
N ILE A 199 18.89 14.73 18.77
CA ILE A 199 20.15 14.12 18.35
C ILE A 199 21.04 15.23 17.83
N ALA A 200 22.14 15.51 18.51
CA ALA A 200 23.12 16.49 18.10
C ALA A 200 24.33 15.77 17.48
N ILE A 201 24.78 16.23 16.31
CA ILE A 201 25.87 15.62 15.55
C ILE A 201 27.06 16.58 15.55
N LYS A 202 28.22 16.04 15.92
CA LYS A 202 29.49 16.74 15.95
C LYS A 202 30.43 16.14 14.91
N ASN A 203 31.06 17.01 14.12
CA ASN A 203 32.07 16.63 13.15
C ASN A 203 33.44 16.81 13.80
N ASN A 204 34.32 15.85 13.59
CA ASN A 204 35.72 16.02 13.98
C ASN A 204 36.41 17.04 13.06
N SER A 205 37.56 17.56 13.50
CA SER A 205 38.28 18.67 12.84
C SER A 205 38.64 18.44 11.36
N ASP A 206 38.62 17.21 10.87
CA ASP A 206 38.89 16.83 9.49
C ASP A 206 37.65 16.47 8.66
N TYR A 207 36.44 16.59 9.23
CA TYR A 207 35.16 16.22 8.59
C TYR A 207 35.04 14.75 8.17
N ARG A 208 35.95 13.88 8.62
CA ARG A 208 35.94 12.46 8.22
C ARG A 208 35.16 11.57 9.17
N GLN A 209 34.89 12.05 10.38
CA GLN A 209 34.21 11.30 11.41
C GLN A 209 33.17 12.17 12.10
N GLU A 210 31.96 11.64 12.19
CA GLU A 210 30.86 12.23 12.92
C GLU A 210 30.64 11.45 14.22
N THR A 211 30.19 12.14 15.25
CA THR A 211 29.71 11.56 16.51
C THR A 211 28.32 12.11 16.81
N ALA A 212 27.46 11.28 17.38
CA ALA A 212 26.10 11.63 17.72
C ALA A 212 25.87 11.52 19.22
N THR A 213 25.14 12.49 19.77
CA THR A 213 24.79 12.58 21.19
C THR A 213 23.28 12.82 21.30
N VAL A 214 22.63 12.16 22.25
CA VAL A 214 21.19 12.38 22.51
C VAL A 214 21.02 13.21 23.77
N PHE A 215 20.28 14.31 23.65
CA PHE A 215 19.89 15.20 24.73
C PHE A 215 18.40 15.10 25.01
N ASN A 216 18.00 15.24 26.27
CA ASN A 216 16.60 15.48 26.61
C ASN A 216 16.27 16.99 26.56
N ALA A 217 15.01 17.33 26.82
CA ALA A 217 14.51 18.71 26.87
C ALA A 217 15.22 19.62 27.87
N GLU A 218 15.80 19.06 28.94
CA GLU A 218 16.59 19.84 29.92
C GLU A 218 18.07 19.96 29.54
N GLY A 219 18.50 19.41 28.40
CA GLY A 219 19.89 19.45 27.95
C GLY A 219 20.79 18.44 28.65
N LYS A 220 20.20 17.48 29.35
CA LYS A 220 20.93 16.36 29.93
C LYS A 220 21.23 15.34 28.84
N ILE A 221 22.47 14.87 28.81
CA ILE A 221 22.89 13.77 27.94
C ILE A 221 22.18 12.48 28.39
N ILE A 222 21.47 11.87 27.46
CA ILE A 222 20.80 10.57 27.58
C ILE A 222 21.65 9.47 26.97
N ILE A 223 22.20 9.71 25.78
CA ILE A 223 23.17 8.83 25.12
C ILE A 223 24.43 9.67 24.83
N PRO A 224 25.61 9.28 25.35
CA PRO A 224 26.84 10.05 25.21
C PRO A 224 27.41 10.03 23.80
N GLU A 225 28.44 10.85 23.58
CA GLU A 225 29.15 11.02 22.30
C GLU A 225 30.13 9.85 22.02
N ASP A 226 29.63 8.61 21.97
CA ASP A 226 30.43 7.40 21.76
C ASP A 226 30.03 6.59 20.50
N HIS A 227 29.02 7.06 19.78
CA HIS A 227 28.50 6.43 18.56
C HIS A 227 28.61 7.39 17.37
N TYR A 228 28.89 6.85 16.18
CA TYR A 228 28.99 7.70 14.98
C TYR A 228 27.62 8.06 14.40
N SER A 229 26.61 7.24 14.68
CA SER A 229 25.25 7.46 14.23
C SER A 229 24.27 6.93 15.27
N ILE A 230 23.26 7.74 15.59
CA ILE A 230 22.15 7.35 16.45
C ILE A 230 20.87 7.68 15.68
N ARG A 231 19.92 6.75 15.65
CA ARG A 231 18.62 6.96 15.01
C ARG A 231 17.47 6.43 15.86
N PRO A 232 16.31 7.09 15.87
CA PRO A 232 15.09 6.52 16.44
C PRO A 232 14.62 5.28 15.67
N PHE A 233 14.05 4.32 16.38
CA PHE A 233 13.33 3.17 15.83
C PHE A 233 12.12 2.88 16.72
N GLY A 234 10.95 3.40 16.32
CA GLY A 234 9.77 3.41 17.18
C GLY A 234 10.00 4.22 18.45
N GLU A 235 10.05 3.55 19.60
CA GLU A 235 10.17 4.12 20.95
C GLU A 235 11.58 3.95 21.53
N ILE A 236 12.53 3.45 20.74
CA ILE A 236 13.91 3.18 21.15
C ILE A 236 14.93 3.82 20.21
N TYR A 237 16.21 3.78 20.59
CA TYR A 237 17.32 4.21 19.75
C TYR A 237 18.19 3.04 19.31
N LEU A 238 18.62 3.12 18.06
CA LEU A 238 19.66 2.29 17.47
C LEU A 238 20.93 3.15 17.34
N ALA A 239 21.98 2.76 18.07
CA ALA A 239 23.24 3.49 18.12
C ALA A 239 24.37 2.65 17.51
N TYR A 240 25.07 3.20 16.53
CA TYR A 240 26.07 2.49 15.74
C TYR A 240 27.50 2.81 16.20
N GLY A 241 28.25 1.75 16.48
CA GLY A 241 29.64 1.78 16.93
C GLY A 241 30.60 2.16 15.80
N LYS A 242 31.55 3.05 16.10
CA LYS A 242 32.43 3.71 15.13
C LYS A 242 33.44 2.81 14.41
N LEU A 243 33.87 1.72 15.04
CA LEU A 243 35.02 0.92 14.58
C LEU A 243 34.67 -0.52 14.20
N ASP A 244 33.49 -1.00 14.58
CA ASP A 244 33.14 -2.42 14.49
C ASP A 244 31.74 -2.68 13.91
N ASP A 245 31.07 -1.63 13.42
CA ASP A 245 29.69 -1.64 12.92
C ASP A 245 28.69 -2.29 13.89
N SER A 246 29.04 -2.33 15.18
CA SER A 246 28.17 -2.91 16.20
C SER A 246 26.99 -2.00 16.50
N LEU A 247 25.88 -2.60 16.86
CA LEU A 247 24.67 -1.91 17.26
C LEU A 247 24.50 -2.03 18.78
N THR A 248 24.35 -0.88 19.43
CA THR A 248 23.87 -0.78 20.82
C THR A 248 22.43 -0.29 20.80
N ILE A 249 21.58 -0.87 21.64
CA ILE A 249 20.15 -0.55 21.69
C ILE A 249 19.83 0.14 23.01
N PHE A 250 19.29 1.35 22.92
CA PHE A 250 18.96 2.18 24.06
C PHE A 250 17.46 2.43 24.15
N GLY A 251 16.93 2.42 25.37
CA GLY A 251 15.60 2.96 25.63
C GLY A 251 15.60 4.49 25.52
N SER A 252 14.40 5.08 25.57
CA SER A 252 14.24 6.54 25.60
C SER A 252 14.88 7.21 26.82
N ASP A 253 15.14 6.46 27.88
CA ASP A 253 15.83 6.93 29.10
C ASP A 253 17.37 6.76 29.03
N GLY A 254 17.90 6.28 27.90
CA GLY A 254 19.34 6.07 27.70
C GLY A 254 19.88 4.78 28.35
N LYS A 255 19.02 3.95 28.97
CA LYS A 255 19.46 2.63 29.46
C LYS A 255 19.59 1.66 28.30
N LYS A 256 20.63 0.82 28.35
CA LYS A 256 20.81 -0.28 27.40
C LYS A 256 19.69 -1.30 27.61
N ILE A 257 18.98 -1.63 26.54
CA ILE A 257 17.91 -2.65 26.56
C ILE A 257 18.50 -4.05 26.49
N LEU A 258 19.57 -4.21 25.71
CA LEU A 258 20.25 -5.48 25.50
C LEU A 258 21.75 -5.37 25.86
N PRO A 259 22.31 -6.36 26.59
CA PRO A 259 23.71 -6.34 26.97
C PRO A 259 24.61 -6.82 25.82
N GLY A 260 25.47 -5.94 25.32
CA GLY A 260 26.51 -6.30 24.36
C GLY A 260 26.40 -5.55 23.03
N LYS A 261 26.91 -6.20 21.98
CA LYS A 261 27.05 -5.65 20.64
C LYS A 261 26.35 -6.56 19.64
N TYR A 262 25.58 -5.96 18.74
CA TYR A 262 24.70 -6.70 17.85
C TYR A 262 24.92 -6.33 16.39
N ARG A 263 24.69 -7.28 15.50
CA ARG A 263 24.35 -7.00 14.09
C ARG A 263 22.87 -7.26 13.90
N TYR A 264 22.26 -6.54 12.96
CA TYR A 264 20.83 -6.67 12.71
C TYR A 264 20.51 -6.98 11.25
N SER A 265 19.41 -7.68 11.07
CA SER A 265 18.72 -7.88 9.79
C SER A 265 17.25 -7.52 9.96
N ARG A 266 16.55 -7.31 8.85
CA ARG A 266 15.08 -7.28 8.89
C ARG A 266 14.58 -8.65 9.27
N ILE A 267 13.49 -8.71 10.05
CA ILE A 267 12.87 -9.98 10.36
C ILE A 267 12.44 -10.69 9.09
N TYR A 268 12.80 -11.96 8.98
CA TYR A 268 12.42 -12.80 7.86
C TYR A 268 10.90 -13.02 7.91
N ASN A 269 10.21 -12.46 6.91
CA ASN A 269 8.83 -12.83 6.66
C ASN A 269 8.85 -14.21 5.98
N ALA A 270 8.22 -15.19 6.62
CA ALA A 270 8.26 -16.59 6.19
C ALA A 270 7.70 -16.80 4.79
N GLU A 271 6.88 -15.88 4.28
CA GLU A 271 6.10 -16.13 3.08
C GLU A 271 5.98 -14.85 2.23
N ASN A 272 6.59 -14.89 1.04
CA ASN A 272 6.60 -13.80 0.06
C ASN A 272 5.21 -13.35 -0.42
N TYR A 273 4.16 -14.10 -0.09
CA TYR A 273 2.80 -13.96 -0.61
C TYR A 273 1.78 -13.43 0.42
N VAL A 274 2.20 -13.07 1.65
CA VAL A 274 1.29 -12.90 2.82
C VAL A 274 0.89 -11.45 3.12
N ARG A 275 0.77 -10.62 2.09
CA ARG A 275 0.55 -9.18 2.29
C ARG A 275 -0.92 -8.77 2.48
N GLU A 276 -1.85 -9.72 2.49
CA GLU A 276 -3.26 -9.50 2.82
C GLU A 276 -3.62 -9.79 4.30
N ILE A 277 -2.69 -10.36 5.08
CA ILE A 277 -2.95 -10.59 6.50
C ILE A 277 -2.88 -9.28 7.27
N HIS A 278 -4.03 -8.87 7.80
CA HIS A 278 -4.12 -7.69 8.68
C HIS A 278 -3.19 -7.81 9.89
N GLY A 279 -2.41 -6.75 10.14
CA GLY A 279 -1.43 -6.67 11.23
C GLY A 279 -0.04 -7.20 10.88
N ASN A 280 0.25 -7.45 9.60
CA ASN A 280 1.61 -7.75 9.14
C ASN A 280 2.47 -6.48 9.22
N ASN A 281 3.29 -6.38 10.27
CA ASN A 281 4.10 -5.20 10.59
C ASN A 281 5.59 -5.58 10.72
N THR A 282 6.17 -6.25 9.72
CA THR A 282 7.58 -6.69 9.80
C THR A 282 8.58 -5.57 10.00
N ASP A 283 8.26 -4.35 9.57
CA ASP A 283 9.12 -3.17 9.77
C ASP A 283 9.18 -2.72 11.25
N ASP A 284 8.28 -3.23 12.11
CA ASP A 284 8.29 -2.97 13.55
C ASP A 284 9.26 -3.90 14.31
N TYR A 285 9.89 -4.86 13.63
CA TYR A 285 10.75 -5.86 14.23
C TYR A 285 12.12 -5.94 13.55
N LEU A 286 13.16 -6.17 14.36
CA LEU A 286 14.51 -6.47 13.91
C LEU A 286 14.96 -7.82 14.44
N GLU A 287 15.69 -8.56 13.61
CA GLU A 287 16.47 -9.70 14.05
C GLU A 287 17.84 -9.20 14.47
N LEU A 288 18.33 -9.68 15.61
CA LEU A 288 19.61 -9.29 16.17
C LEU A 288 20.45 -10.53 16.43
N LYS A 289 21.72 -10.49 16.05
CA LYS A 289 22.71 -11.48 16.42
C LYS A 289 23.79 -10.83 17.25
N ASN A 290 24.00 -11.32 18.47
CA ASN A 290 25.10 -10.87 19.31
C ASN A 290 26.43 -11.26 18.63
N THR A 291 27.31 -10.28 18.46
CA THR A 291 28.55 -10.47 17.68
C THR A 291 29.61 -11.29 18.42
N VAL A 292 29.43 -11.53 19.72
CA VAL A 292 30.38 -12.26 20.58
C VAL A 292 29.80 -13.61 20.99
N SER A 293 28.62 -13.64 21.62
CA SER A 293 28.02 -14.89 22.08
C SER A 293 27.37 -15.69 20.95
N GLY A 294 27.05 -15.06 19.83
CA GLY A 294 26.30 -15.66 18.74
C GLY A 294 24.81 -15.83 19.02
N GLU A 295 24.35 -15.45 20.23
CA GLU A 295 22.94 -15.47 20.63
C GLU A 295 22.08 -14.64 19.69
N TYR A 296 20.85 -15.10 19.53
CA TYR A 296 19.90 -14.52 18.59
C TYR A 296 18.71 -13.91 19.33
N TYR A 297 18.25 -12.76 18.87
CA TYR A 297 17.15 -12.02 19.48
C TYR A 297 16.22 -11.47 18.41
N VAL A 298 14.94 -11.37 18.74
CA VAL A 298 13.98 -10.56 17.99
C VAL A 298 13.64 -9.33 18.83
N LEU A 299 13.80 -8.14 18.26
CA LEU A 299 13.55 -6.85 18.90
C LEU A 299 12.38 -6.14 18.24
N HIS A 300 11.38 -5.76 19.03
CA HIS A 300 10.28 -4.91 18.61
C HIS A 300 10.62 -3.43 18.80
N LYS A 301 10.05 -2.54 17.98
CA LYS A 301 10.24 -1.08 18.03
C LYS A 301 9.85 -0.41 19.35
N SER A 302 9.12 -1.12 20.22
CA SER A 302 8.82 -0.67 21.60
C SER A 302 9.94 -1.01 22.60
N GLY A 303 11.04 -1.63 22.16
CA GLY A 303 12.11 -2.13 23.04
C GLY A 303 11.86 -3.49 23.69
N LYS A 304 10.69 -4.10 23.47
CA LYS A 304 10.46 -5.49 23.88
C LYS A 304 11.29 -6.42 23.00
N PHE A 305 11.90 -7.43 23.60
CA PHE A 305 12.70 -8.40 22.86
C PHE A 305 12.41 -9.82 23.32
N LEU A 306 12.72 -10.76 22.44
CA LEU A 306 12.66 -12.20 22.67
C LEU A 306 14.08 -12.77 22.50
N ASN A 307 14.62 -13.39 23.55
CA ASN A 307 15.87 -14.16 23.46
C ASN A 307 15.58 -15.55 22.86
N LEU A 308 16.34 -15.92 21.84
CA LEU A 308 16.20 -17.15 21.07
C LEU A 308 17.49 -17.97 21.18
N GLU A 309 17.88 -18.29 22.40
CA GLU A 309 19.10 -19.07 22.67
C GLU A 309 19.05 -20.45 22.00
N GLY A 310 20.09 -20.76 21.22
CA GLY A 310 20.21 -22.03 20.50
C GLY A 310 19.14 -22.25 19.42
N VAL A 311 18.51 -21.18 18.93
CA VAL A 311 17.59 -21.17 17.80
C VAL A 311 18.36 -20.75 16.55
N ASP A 312 18.16 -21.47 15.44
CA ASP A 312 18.82 -21.17 14.17
C ASP A 312 18.02 -20.18 13.32
N GLN A 313 16.69 -20.26 13.41
CA GLN A 313 15.77 -19.43 12.63
C GLN A 313 14.55 -19.04 13.44
N CYS A 314 14.11 -17.80 13.25
CA CYS A 314 12.80 -17.33 13.69
C CYS A 314 11.99 -16.91 12.47
N LYS A 315 10.70 -17.24 12.48
CA LYS A 315 9.73 -16.86 11.44
C LYS A 315 8.59 -16.08 12.10
N TYR A 316 8.21 -14.99 11.45
CA TYR A 316 7.11 -14.12 11.86
C TYR A 316 6.16 -13.86 10.70
N LEU A 317 4.89 -13.63 11.02
CA LEU A 317 3.83 -13.36 10.04
C LEU A 317 3.07 -12.05 10.30
N SER A 318 2.58 -11.85 11.52
CA SER A 318 1.89 -10.65 11.97
C SER A 318 1.76 -10.63 13.49
N ASP A 319 1.41 -9.48 14.08
CA ASP A 319 1.31 -9.27 15.53
C ASP A 319 0.26 -10.15 16.22
N ARG A 320 -0.64 -10.74 15.43
CA ARG A 320 -1.67 -11.65 15.93
C ARG A 320 -1.17 -13.09 16.04
N HIS A 321 -0.09 -13.44 15.33
CA HIS A 321 0.45 -14.79 15.26
C HIS A 321 1.59 -14.99 16.27
N PRO A 322 1.76 -16.19 16.82
CA PRO A 322 2.98 -16.56 17.52
C PRO A 322 4.16 -16.64 16.54
N PHE A 323 5.38 -16.61 17.07
CA PHE A 323 6.59 -16.87 16.29
C PHE A 323 6.76 -18.37 16.10
N ILE A 324 7.27 -18.77 14.94
CA ILE A 324 7.79 -20.12 14.72
C ILE A 324 9.30 -20.06 14.90
N ILE A 325 9.83 -20.82 15.85
CA ILE A 325 11.28 -20.95 16.07
C ILE A 325 11.74 -22.32 15.63
N THR A 326 12.90 -22.37 14.98
CA THR A 326 13.52 -23.58 14.47
C THR A 326 14.83 -23.83 15.18
N LYS A 327 15.00 -25.03 15.73
CA LYS A 327 16.25 -25.51 16.31
C LYS A 327 16.68 -26.79 15.63
N THR A 328 17.90 -26.82 15.14
CA THR A 328 18.51 -27.94 14.45
C THR A 328 19.38 -28.69 15.43
N ASP A 329 19.12 -29.99 15.54
CA ASP A 329 19.96 -30.88 16.31
C ASP A 329 21.31 -31.04 15.61
N GLY A 330 22.40 -30.71 16.32
CA GLY A 330 23.75 -30.67 15.74
C GLY A 330 24.33 -32.05 15.40
N GLU A 331 23.83 -33.13 15.99
CA GLU A 331 24.30 -34.49 15.73
C GLU A 331 23.56 -35.13 14.55
N THR A 332 22.24 -34.92 14.51
CA THR A 332 21.37 -35.57 13.53
C THR A 332 21.06 -34.69 12.31
N GLY A 333 21.25 -33.37 12.43
CA GLY A 333 20.88 -32.39 11.41
C GLY A 333 19.37 -32.18 11.27
N PHE A 334 18.54 -32.78 12.12
CA PHE A 334 17.09 -32.61 12.05
C PHE A 334 16.63 -31.35 12.77
N SER A 335 15.84 -30.55 12.06
CA SER A 335 15.22 -29.34 12.62
C SER A 335 13.90 -29.65 13.32
N GLN A 336 13.74 -29.12 14.52
CA GLN A 336 12.50 -29.12 15.29
C GLN A 336 11.96 -27.70 15.44
N ASN A 337 10.66 -27.56 15.23
CA ASN A 337 9.94 -26.30 15.23
C ASN A 337 9.02 -26.22 16.45
N GLN A 338 8.86 -25.01 16.98
CA GLN A 338 8.02 -24.70 18.13
C GLN A 338 7.32 -23.35 17.92
N LEU A 339 6.13 -23.18 18.50
CA LEU A 339 5.47 -21.88 18.58
C LEU A 339 5.82 -21.20 19.89
N VAL A 340 6.20 -19.93 19.82
CA VAL A 340 6.46 -19.11 21.02
C VAL A 340 5.73 -17.78 20.96
N ASP A 341 5.31 -17.28 22.12
CA ASP A 341 4.84 -15.91 22.25
C ASP A 341 6.00 -14.91 22.39
N MET A 342 5.70 -13.61 22.44
CA MET A 342 6.69 -12.54 22.67
C MET A 342 7.43 -12.63 24.01
N LYS A 343 6.95 -13.46 24.96
CA LYS A 343 7.63 -13.71 26.24
C LYS A 343 8.53 -14.95 26.16
N GLY A 344 8.53 -15.66 25.04
CA GLY A 344 9.28 -16.90 24.84
C GLY A 344 8.60 -18.14 25.39
N ASN A 345 7.33 -18.05 25.82
CA ASN A 345 6.60 -19.21 26.30
C ASN A 345 6.30 -20.13 25.13
N LYS A 346 6.67 -21.42 25.27
CA LYS A 346 6.29 -22.46 24.32
C LYS A 346 4.78 -22.66 24.37
N LEU A 347 4.15 -22.62 23.20
CA LEU A 347 2.70 -22.73 23.07
C LEU A 347 2.26 -24.15 22.70
N LEU A 348 3.17 -24.99 22.21
CA LEU A 348 2.91 -26.40 21.89
C LEU A 348 3.54 -27.32 22.94
N LYS A 349 2.81 -28.39 23.28
CA LYS A 349 3.30 -29.46 24.17
C LYS A 349 4.42 -30.30 23.56
N THR A 350 4.50 -30.34 22.23
CA THR A 350 5.47 -31.10 21.46
C THR A 350 6.09 -30.22 20.39
N THR A 351 7.21 -30.64 19.83
CA THR A 351 7.85 -30.01 18.68
C THR A 351 7.45 -30.73 17.39
N PHE A 352 7.61 -30.05 16.27
CA PHE A 352 7.24 -30.59 14.95
C PHE A 352 8.40 -30.46 13.98
N GLN A 353 8.51 -31.38 13.02
CA GLN A 353 9.51 -31.29 11.96
C GLN A 353 9.28 -30.08 11.06
N SER A 354 8.02 -29.68 10.84
CA SER A 354 7.67 -28.42 10.19
C SER A 354 6.41 -27.83 10.82
N ILE A 355 6.36 -26.49 10.84
CA ILE A 355 5.17 -25.70 11.16
C ILE A 355 5.06 -24.63 10.09
N GLU A 356 3.90 -24.52 9.47
CA GLU A 356 3.55 -23.47 8.54
C GLU A 356 2.41 -22.63 9.14
N PHE A 357 2.47 -21.33 8.84
CA PHE A 357 1.42 -20.42 9.25
C PHE A 357 0.10 -20.75 8.54
N THR A 358 -1.00 -20.17 9.01
CA THR A 358 -2.18 -19.95 8.16
C THR A 358 -2.60 -18.49 8.32
N ALA A 359 -3.62 -18.03 7.58
CA ALA A 359 -4.22 -16.72 7.84
C ALA A 359 -4.88 -16.60 9.23
N PHE A 360 -5.09 -17.73 9.91
CA PHE A 360 -5.66 -17.79 11.26
C PHE A 360 -4.56 -17.93 12.30
N PRO A 361 -4.46 -16.99 13.25
CA PRO A 361 -3.37 -17.01 14.23
C PRO A 361 -3.35 -18.18 15.22
N HIS A 362 -4.35 -19.05 15.16
CA HIS A 362 -4.51 -20.20 16.02
C HIS A 362 -4.63 -21.52 15.24
N ILE A 363 -4.48 -21.50 13.92
CA ILE A 363 -4.49 -22.68 13.08
C ILE A 363 -3.15 -22.74 12.35
N PHE A 364 -2.53 -23.91 12.36
CA PHE A 364 -1.23 -24.14 11.76
C PHE A 364 -1.26 -25.45 10.98
N PHE A 365 -0.50 -25.53 9.91
CA PHE A 365 -0.18 -26.82 9.31
C PHE A 365 1.11 -27.32 9.94
N VAL A 366 1.12 -28.58 10.36
CA VAL A 366 2.25 -29.17 11.07
C VAL A 366 2.57 -30.54 10.51
N GLU A 367 3.85 -30.86 10.47
CA GLU A 367 4.35 -32.19 10.13
C GLU A 367 5.14 -32.72 11.32
N LYS A 368 4.74 -33.87 11.86
CA LYS A 368 5.41 -34.45 13.03
C LYS A 368 6.78 -35.02 12.67
N GLU A 369 6.84 -35.77 11.58
CA GLU A 369 8.05 -36.40 11.06
C GLU A 369 8.08 -36.26 9.54
N ARG A 370 9.28 -36.03 9.00
CA ARG A 370 9.48 -35.75 7.57
C ARG A 370 8.90 -36.87 6.70
N GLY A 371 8.01 -36.51 5.78
CA GLY A 371 7.39 -37.42 4.83
C GLY A 371 6.18 -38.20 5.37
N GLN A 372 5.79 -38.02 6.64
CA GLN A 372 4.56 -38.62 7.16
C GLN A 372 3.30 -37.87 6.74
N GLY A 373 3.45 -36.66 6.23
CA GLY A 373 2.34 -35.82 5.81
C GLY A 373 1.97 -34.78 6.86
N VAL A 374 1.12 -33.86 6.43
CA VAL A 374 0.75 -32.63 7.12
C VAL A 374 -0.60 -32.81 7.81
N GLN A 375 -0.73 -32.25 9.01
CA GLN A 375 -1.96 -32.19 9.78
C GLN A 375 -2.31 -30.75 10.16
N VAL A 376 -3.60 -30.50 10.38
CA VAL A 376 -4.07 -29.21 10.89
C VAL A 376 -3.97 -29.22 12.41
N TYR A 377 -3.27 -28.25 12.98
CA TYR A 377 -3.18 -28.05 14.42
C TYR A 377 -4.00 -26.83 14.85
N ASN A 378 -4.87 -27.01 15.85
CA ASN A 378 -5.64 -25.92 16.45
C ASN A 378 -5.07 -25.56 17.82
N LEU A 379 -4.43 -24.39 17.90
CA LEU A 379 -3.75 -23.89 19.09
C LEU A 379 -4.71 -23.59 20.25
N LYS A 380 -5.90 -23.05 19.97
CA LYS A 380 -6.90 -22.77 21.02
C LYS A 380 -7.38 -24.04 21.70
N LYS A 381 -7.51 -25.12 20.94
CA LYS A 381 -7.92 -26.45 21.46
C LYS A 381 -6.74 -27.29 21.92
N ASN A 382 -5.50 -26.89 21.61
CA ASN A 382 -4.28 -27.68 21.79
C ASN A 382 -4.42 -29.11 21.24
N LYS A 383 -4.95 -29.23 20.01
CA LYS A 383 -5.31 -30.53 19.40
C LYS A 383 -4.99 -30.56 17.91
N LEU A 384 -4.51 -31.71 17.44
CA LEU A 384 -4.42 -32.05 16.02
C LEU A 384 -5.79 -32.47 15.48
N ALA A 385 -6.11 -32.07 14.26
CA ALA A 385 -7.18 -32.67 13.50
C ALA A 385 -6.87 -34.17 13.26
N PRO A 386 -7.88 -35.05 13.25
CA PRO A 386 -7.67 -36.48 13.06
C PRO A 386 -7.18 -36.81 11.65
N GLU A 387 -7.54 -35.99 10.66
CA GLU A 387 -7.15 -36.20 9.27
C GLU A 387 -5.68 -35.80 9.03
N MET A 388 -5.04 -36.57 8.15
CA MET A 388 -3.65 -36.39 7.73
C MET A 388 -3.61 -36.33 6.22
N TYR A 389 -2.87 -35.35 5.71
CA TYR A 389 -2.76 -35.03 4.29
C TYR A 389 -1.35 -35.29 3.81
N LYS A 390 -1.16 -35.69 2.55
CA LYS A 390 0.15 -35.91 1.95
C LYS A 390 0.98 -34.62 1.87
N ASN A 391 0.35 -33.50 1.52
CA ASN A 391 1.00 -32.20 1.40
C ASN A 391 -0.03 -31.05 1.44
N THR A 392 0.46 -29.82 1.60
CA THR A 392 -0.30 -28.57 1.56
C THR A 392 0.17 -27.68 0.41
N PHE A 393 -0.77 -27.05 -0.27
CA PHE A 393 -0.48 -26.02 -1.28
C PHE A 393 -1.29 -24.76 -0.97
N TRP A 394 -0.63 -23.62 -1.07
CA TRP A 394 -1.24 -22.31 -0.83
C TRP A 394 -1.70 -21.68 -2.13
N MET A 395 -2.83 -20.98 -2.05
CA MET A 395 -3.34 -20.11 -3.10
C MET A 395 -3.28 -18.65 -2.64
N LEU A 396 -2.98 -17.73 -3.56
CA LEU A 396 -3.20 -16.29 -3.41
C LEU A 396 -4.68 -16.04 -3.01
N ASN A 397 -4.90 -15.07 -2.11
CA ASN A 397 -6.12 -14.89 -1.28
C ASN A 397 -6.30 -15.90 -0.10
N ASN A 398 -5.22 -16.50 0.42
CA ASN A 398 -5.23 -17.32 1.66
C ASN A 398 -6.11 -18.57 1.62
N HIS A 399 -6.35 -19.19 0.46
CA HIS A 399 -7.05 -20.48 0.38
C HIS A 399 -6.02 -21.63 0.34
N TYR A 400 -6.43 -22.83 0.75
CA TYR A 400 -5.52 -23.97 0.92
C TYR A 400 -6.02 -25.20 0.16
N ILE A 401 -5.11 -25.92 -0.49
CA ILE A 401 -5.36 -27.25 -1.05
C ILE A 401 -4.60 -28.27 -0.21
N LEU A 402 -5.32 -29.22 0.39
CA LEU A 402 -4.79 -30.31 1.18
C LEU A 402 -4.91 -31.60 0.37
N MET A 403 -3.79 -32.22 0.03
CA MET A 403 -3.79 -33.43 -0.79
C MET A 403 -4.00 -34.66 0.08
N LYS A 404 -4.96 -35.52 -0.28
CA LYS A 404 -5.17 -36.80 0.41
C LYS A 404 -4.40 -37.93 -0.29
N GLU A 405 -4.47 -39.13 0.26
CA GLU A 405 -3.97 -40.31 -0.45
C GLU A 405 -4.67 -40.51 -1.80
N ARG A 406 -5.98 -40.25 -1.84
CA ARG A 406 -6.81 -40.17 -3.03
C ARG A 406 -7.62 -38.87 -2.99
N GLY A 407 -7.34 -37.96 -3.92
CA GLY A 407 -8.05 -36.69 -4.06
C GLY A 407 -7.52 -35.55 -3.19
N CYS A 408 -8.35 -34.55 -2.91
CA CYS A 408 -7.97 -33.34 -2.19
C CYS A 408 -9.14 -32.67 -1.47
N VAL A 409 -8.80 -31.79 -0.53
CA VAL A 409 -9.71 -30.82 0.11
C VAL A 409 -9.24 -29.43 -0.25
N ILE A 410 -10.17 -28.55 -0.61
CA ILE A 410 -9.90 -27.13 -0.77
C ILE A 410 -10.60 -26.38 0.35
N LEU A 411 -9.81 -25.66 1.14
CA LEU A 411 -10.27 -24.80 2.21
C LEU A 411 -10.27 -23.34 1.75
N SER A 412 -11.30 -22.63 2.17
CA SER A 412 -11.38 -21.18 2.06
C SER A 412 -10.33 -20.50 2.93
N ASN A 413 -10.14 -19.20 2.69
CA ASN A 413 -9.49 -18.29 3.62
C ASN A 413 -10.18 -18.11 4.97
N LYS A 414 -11.26 -18.86 5.23
CA LYS A 414 -11.93 -19.01 6.51
C LYS A 414 -11.77 -20.40 7.13
N MET A 415 -10.89 -21.23 6.57
CA MET A 415 -10.74 -22.66 6.90
C MET A 415 -12.06 -23.44 6.79
N LYS A 416 -13.02 -22.93 5.99
CA LYS A 416 -14.23 -23.67 5.62
C LYS A 416 -13.96 -24.50 4.39
N GLU A 417 -14.37 -25.75 4.39
CA GLU A 417 -14.34 -26.62 3.21
C GLU A 417 -15.17 -25.98 2.08
N LEU A 418 -14.52 -25.76 0.94
CA LEU A 418 -15.17 -25.31 -0.28
C LEU A 418 -15.42 -26.45 -1.24
N PHE A 419 -14.57 -27.46 -1.21
CA PHE A 419 -14.60 -28.59 -2.13
C PHE A 419 -13.84 -29.77 -1.53
N VAL A 420 -14.38 -30.97 -1.71
CA VAL A 420 -13.75 -32.24 -1.33
C VAL A 420 -13.93 -33.22 -2.48
N THR A 421 -12.89 -33.96 -2.79
CA THR A 421 -12.98 -35.14 -3.66
C THR A 421 -12.10 -36.24 -3.10
N ASP A 422 -12.63 -37.47 -3.04
CA ASP A 422 -11.88 -38.68 -2.68
C ASP A 422 -11.37 -39.43 -3.93
N ARG A 423 -11.56 -38.84 -5.12
CA ARG A 423 -11.04 -39.36 -6.38
C ARG A 423 -9.72 -38.67 -6.70
N PRO A 424 -8.71 -39.40 -7.22
CA PRO A 424 -7.48 -38.79 -7.66
C PRO A 424 -7.79 -37.65 -8.64
N VAL A 425 -7.42 -36.43 -8.27
CA VAL A 425 -7.49 -35.31 -9.20
C VAL A 425 -6.46 -35.60 -10.27
N ARG A 426 -6.89 -35.76 -11.53
CA ARG A 426 -5.95 -35.89 -12.65
C ARG A 426 -5.30 -34.53 -12.84
N GLU A 427 -4.11 -34.38 -12.26
CA GLU A 427 -3.25 -33.23 -12.47
C GLU A 427 -2.98 -33.11 -13.98
N PRO A 428 -3.30 -31.98 -14.63
CA PRO A 428 -2.48 -31.51 -15.72
C PRO A 428 -1.05 -31.41 -15.17
N ALA A 429 -0.08 -32.01 -15.86
CA ALA A 429 1.34 -32.03 -15.46
C ALA A 429 1.93 -30.62 -15.17
N ASP A 430 1.23 -29.56 -15.55
CA ASP A 430 1.59 -28.17 -15.39
C ASP A 430 1.28 -27.57 -14.00
N LEU A 431 0.47 -28.24 -13.15
CA LEU A 431 0.02 -27.67 -11.85
C LEU A 431 1.05 -27.74 -10.71
N HIS A 432 2.17 -28.44 -10.88
CA HIS A 432 3.21 -28.56 -9.84
C HIS A 432 3.96 -27.25 -9.56
N TYR A 433 3.79 -26.23 -10.41
CA TYR A 433 4.54 -24.96 -10.34
C TYR A 433 3.66 -23.72 -10.47
N VAL A 434 2.34 -23.88 -10.37
CA VAL A 434 1.38 -22.79 -10.58
C VAL A 434 0.91 -22.22 -9.24
N ALA A 435 1.17 -20.93 -9.03
CA ALA A 435 0.49 -20.18 -7.98
C ALA A 435 -0.96 -19.92 -8.40
N TYR A 436 -1.90 -20.38 -7.59
CA TYR A 436 -3.32 -20.16 -7.84
C TYR A 436 -3.78 -18.87 -7.18
N ASN A 437 -4.50 -17.99 -7.88
CA ASN A 437 -4.87 -16.70 -7.29
C ASN A 437 -6.28 -16.60 -6.76
N LYS A 438 -7.17 -17.48 -7.19
CA LYS A 438 -8.57 -17.37 -6.84
C LYS A 438 -9.24 -18.71 -6.99
N ALA A 439 -10.05 -19.07 -6.01
CA ALA A 439 -10.96 -20.19 -6.10
C ALA A 439 -12.41 -19.68 -6.05
N LYS A 440 -13.30 -20.28 -6.84
CA LYS A 440 -14.75 -20.00 -6.77
C LYS A 440 -15.54 -21.28 -7.00
N VAL A 441 -16.51 -21.53 -6.13
CA VAL A 441 -17.52 -22.59 -6.32
C VAL A 441 -18.46 -22.15 -7.44
N LEU A 442 -18.57 -22.95 -8.49
CA LEU A 442 -19.40 -22.64 -9.66
C LEU A 442 -20.81 -23.23 -9.54
N SER A 443 -20.93 -24.50 -9.14
CA SER A 443 -22.20 -25.21 -8.88
C SER A 443 -21.93 -26.60 -8.31
N GLY A 444 -22.66 -27.03 -7.28
CA GLY A 444 -22.46 -28.34 -6.66
C GLY A 444 -21.01 -28.53 -6.22
N ASN A 445 -20.41 -29.67 -6.58
CA ASN A 445 -19.01 -30.00 -6.30
C ASN A 445 -18.06 -29.56 -7.44
N LEU A 446 -18.29 -28.41 -8.08
CA LEU A 446 -17.41 -27.88 -9.12
C LEU A 446 -16.73 -26.59 -8.63
N ILE A 447 -15.41 -26.61 -8.53
CA ILE A 447 -14.60 -25.44 -8.16
C ILE A 447 -13.68 -25.03 -9.29
N ALA A 448 -13.63 -23.74 -9.58
CA ALA A 448 -12.71 -23.18 -10.56
C ALA A 448 -11.56 -22.46 -9.85
N ILE A 449 -10.33 -22.80 -10.24
CA ILE A 449 -9.12 -22.22 -9.70
C ILE A 449 -8.37 -21.47 -10.80
N TYR A 450 -8.02 -20.21 -10.55
CA TYR A 450 -7.34 -19.33 -11.51
C TYR A 450 -5.82 -19.51 -11.47
N ASP A 451 -5.22 -19.72 -12.64
CA ASP A 451 -3.77 -19.82 -12.89
C ASP A 451 -3.25 -18.54 -13.58
N GLU A 452 -2.17 -17.96 -13.06
CA GLU A 452 -1.56 -16.74 -13.60
C GLU A 452 -0.21 -16.96 -14.33
N TYR A 453 0.36 -18.18 -14.32
CA TYR A 453 1.74 -18.39 -14.80
C TYR A 453 1.87 -18.66 -16.31
N ILE A 454 0.75 -18.73 -17.03
CA ILE A 454 0.73 -18.91 -18.48
C ILE A 454 0.25 -17.60 -19.12
N ASN A 455 0.81 -17.21 -20.26
CA ASN A 455 0.46 -16.03 -21.08
C ASN A 455 -1.04 -15.91 -21.47
N PHE A 456 -1.90 -16.82 -20.99
CA PHE A 456 -3.35 -16.77 -21.05
C PHE A 456 -3.90 -17.17 -19.66
N PRO A 457 -4.71 -16.32 -19.01
CA PRO A 457 -5.41 -16.73 -17.80
C PRO A 457 -6.31 -17.92 -18.11
N VAL A 458 -6.20 -18.99 -17.33
CA VAL A 458 -7.05 -20.17 -17.46
C VAL A 458 -7.66 -20.48 -16.10
N PHE A 459 -8.97 -20.74 -16.07
CA PHE A 459 -9.58 -21.38 -14.93
C PHE A 459 -9.50 -22.89 -15.10
N THR A 460 -8.99 -23.60 -14.11
CA THR A 460 -9.11 -25.05 -14.03
C THR A 460 -10.32 -25.38 -13.17
N ALA A 461 -11.37 -25.92 -13.77
CA ALA A 461 -12.49 -26.50 -13.05
C ALA A 461 -12.15 -27.92 -12.58
N ILE A 462 -12.52 -28.26 -11.35
CA ILE A 462 -12.40 -29.60 -10.78
C ILE A 462 -13.78 -30.03 -10.29
N ASN A 463 -14.28 -31.17 -10.78
CA ASN A 463 -15.54 -31.75 -10.33
C ASN A 463 -15.33 -32.79 -9.21
N GLU A 464 -16.41 -33.25 -8.56
CA GLU A 464 -16.39 -34.33 -7.55
C GLU A 464 -15.70 -35.63 -7.99
N ARG A 465 -15.67 -35.92 -9.29
CA ARG A 465 -15.02 -37.13 -9.85
C ARG A 465 -13.51 -36.98 -9.99
N GLY A 466 -12.97 -35.79 -9.71
CA GLY A 466 -11.56 -35.45 -9.90
C GLY A 466 -11.20 -35.11 -11.35
N ASP A 467 -12.20 -34.96 -12.22
CA ASP A 467 -11.98 -34.55 -13.61
C ASP A 467 -11.66 -33.06 -13.65
N THR A 468 -10.65 -32.69 -14.44
CA THR A 468 -10.22 -31.32 -14.63
C THR A 468 -10.60 -30.82 -16.02
N ALA A 469 -11.04 -29.57 -16.12
CA ALA A 469 -11.34 -28.92 -17.39
C ALA A 469 -10.80 -27.49 -17.40
N ARG A 470 -10.11 -27.11 -18.48
CA ARG A 470 -9.75 -25.72 -18.73
C ARG A 470 -10.99 -24.96 -19.18
N ILE A 471 -11.32 -23.88 -18.48
CA ILE A 471 -12.44 -23.01 -18.81
C ILE A 471 -11.89 -21.67 -19.30
N ASP A 472 -12.44 -21.18 -20.40
CA ASP A 472 -12.18 -19.83 -20.89
C ASP A 472 -12.67 -18.81 -19.84
N PRO A 473 -11.82 -17.86 -19.39
CA PRO A 473 -12.23 -16.77 -18.50
C PRO A 473 -13.42 -15.94 -19.00
N ARG A 474 -13.80 -16.01 -20.28
CA ARG A 474 -14.97 -15.33 -20.85
C ARG A 474 -16.28 -16.08 -20.59
N LEU A 475 -16.25 -17.41 -20.48
CA LEU A 475 -17.44 -18.20 -20.07
C LEU A 475 -17.87 -17.84 -18.63
N TYR A 476 -16.93 -17.36 -17.81
CA TYR A 476 -17.14 -16.90 -16.43
C TYR A 476 -17.95 -15.60 -16.30
N GLU A 477 -17.84 -14.62 -17.22
CA GLU A 477 -18.63 -13.39 -17.14
C GLU A 477 -20.14 -13.63 -17.34
N THR A 478 -20.49 -14.68 -18.09
CA THR A 478 -21.87 -15.09 -18.36
C THR A 478 -22.62 -15.57 -17.11
N VAL A 479 -21.91 -16.15 -16.14
CA VAL A 479 -22.50 -16.66 -14.88
C VAL A 479 -22.88 -15.52 -13.93
N LYS A 480 -22.28 -14.33 -14.06
CA LYS A 480 -22.61 -13.15 -13.24
C LYS A 480 -24.02 -12.60 -13.50
N LYS A 481 -24.66 -13.00 -14.59
CA LYS A 481 -26.00 -12.53 -15.00
C LYS A 481 -27.16 -13.39 -14.51
N ASN A 482 -26.91 -14.62 -14.03
CA ASN A 482 -27.96 -15.52 -13.59
C ASN A 482 -27.75 -15.92 -12.13
N LYS A 483 -28.48 -15.23 -11.25
CA LYS A 483 -28.80 -15.54 -9.84
C LYS A 483 -27.67 -16.02 -8.91
N GLU A 484 -27.49 -15.24 -7.85
CA GLU A 484 -26.93 -15.71 -6.58
C GLU A 484 -27.74 -16.92 -6.08
N GLU A 485 -27.14 -18.11 -6.12
CA GLU A 485 -27.35 -19.11 -5.08
C GLU A 485 -26.04 -19.17 -4.27
N VAL A 486 -26.05 -18.50 -3.13
CA VAL A 486 -25.06 -18.74 -2.09
C VAL A 486 -25.40 -20.11 -1.50
N VAL A 487 -24.65 -21.14 -1.87
CA VAL A 487 -24.72 -22.44 -1.21
C VAL A 487 -24.10 -22.27 0.17
N GLU A 488 -24.90 -22.36 1.23
CA GLU A 488 -24.40 -22.45 2.60
C GLU A 488 -23.60 -23.74 2.76
N ALA A 489 -22.28 -23.61 2.86
CA ALA A 489 -21.38 -24.72 3.16
C ALA A 489 -21.63 -25.23 4.59
N SER A 490 -21.84 -26.54 4.73
CA SER A 490 -21.99 -27.23 6.01
C SER A 490 -20.72 -27.10 6.85
N GLU A 491 -20.86 -26.72 8.11
CA GLU A 491 -19.74 -26.58 9.05
C GLU A 491 -19.22 -27.95 9.53
N MET A 492 -17.88 -28.12 9.60
CA MET A 492 -17.28 -29.27 10.27
C MET A 492 -17.58 -29.23 11.78
N SER A 493 -18.30 -30.24 12.26
CA SER A 493 -18.99 -30.26 13.55
C SER A 493 -18.18 -30.68 14.78
N ASP A 494 -16.84 -30.86 14.72
CA ASP A 494 -16.03 -31.27 15.88
C ASP A 494 -15.43 -30.10 16.70
N VAL A 495 -16.19 -29.03 16.86
CA VAL A 495 -16.01 -28.03 17.92
C VAL A 495 -17.22 -28.13 18.86
N PRO A 496 -17.06 -28.59 20.13
CA PRO A 496 -18.21 -28.86 20.98
C PRO A 496 -18.89 -27.56 21.45
N ARG A 497 -20.23 -27.52 21.38
CA ARG A 497 -21.09 -26.51 22.04
C ARG A 497 -22.34 -27.18 22.61
N GLU A 498 -22.55 -27.01 23.92
CA GLU A 498 -23.84 -27.10 24.62
C GLU A 498 -24.21 -25.67 25.07
N ILE A 499 -25.31 -25.06 24.59
CA ILE A 499 -26.72 -25.06 25.09
C ILE A 499 -26.94 -24.00 26.19
N ILE A 500 -27.97 -23.14 26.32
CA ILE A 500 -29.23 -22.68 25.66
C ILE A 500 -29.52 -21.28 26.33
N VAL A 501 -30.19 -20.28 25.74
CA VAL A 501 -31.59 -19.87 25.99
C VAL A 501 -31.92 -18.61 25.16
N THR A 502 -33.13 -18.65 24.59
CA THR A 502 -33.92 -17.66 23.85
C THR A 502 -34.28 -16.35 24.58
N LYS A 503 -34.49 -15.25 23.83
CA LYS A 503 -35.79 -14.54 23.61
C LYS A 503 -35.57 -13.06 23.23
N GLU A 504 -36.36 -12.58 22.28
CA GLU A 504 -36.43 -11.22 21.73
C GLU A 504 -36.65 -10.13 22.79
N MET A 505 -36.19 -8.89 22.51
CA MET A 505 -36.95 -7.66 22.78
C MET A 505 -36.35 -6.40 22.09
N ASN A 506 -37.26 -5.61 21.53
CA ASN A 506 -37.24 -4.25 20.96
C ASN A 506 -36.01 -3.34 21.15
N VAL A 507 -35.67 -2.63 20.07
CA VAL A 507 -34.89 -1.38 20.12
C VAL A 507 -35.85 -0.21 19.85
N LEU A 508 -35.92 0.72 20.80
CA LEU A 508 -36.62 1.99 20.72
C LEU A 508 -35.86 2.97 19.81
N GLU A 509 -36.61 3.70 19.00
CA GLU A 509 -36.15 4.88 18.27
C GLU A 509 -35.84 6.03 19.23
N GLU A 510 -34.69 6.70 19.04
CA GLU A 510 -34.51 8.08 19.47
C GLU A 510 -34.20 8.95 18.24
N VAL A 511 -35.08 9.93 18.03
CA VAL A 511 -35.06 10.91 16.94
C VAL A 511 -34.21 12.10 17.38
N SER A 512 -33.24 12.50 16.56
CA SER A 512 -32.61 13.83 16.63
C SER A 512 -33.06 14.68 15.44
N PRO A 513 -33.29 15.99 15.61
CA PRO A 513 -33.91 16.82 14.57
C PRO A 513 -32.94 17.10 13.40
N PRO A 514 -33.45 17.25 12.17
CA PRO A 514 -32.62 17.45 10.98
C PRO A 514 -32.10 18.89 10.91
N VAL A 515 -30.81 19.03 10.62
CA VAL A 515 -30.19 20.30 10.21
C VAL A 515 -30.51 20.53 8.73
N GLU A 516 -31.10 21.68 8.39
CA GLU A 516 -31.34 22.12 7.01
C GLU A 516 -30.01 22.29 6.24
N VAL A 517 -29.81 21.46 5.22
CA VAL A 517 -28.72 21.62 4.24
C VAL A 517 -29.27 22.43 3.07
N ILE A 518 -28.74 23.64 2.88
CA ILE A 518 -29.02 24.45 1.69
C ILE A 518 -28.29 23.81 0.50
N GLU A 519 -29.03 23.16 -0.40
CA GLU A 519 -28.47 22.64 -1.65
C GLU A 519 -28.24 23.79 -2.66
N PRO A 520 -27.05 23.88 -3.29
CA PRO A 520 -26.85 24.80 -4.40
C PRO A 520 -27.64 24.31 -5.62
N LYS A 521 -28.45 25.22 -6.18
CA LYS A 521 -29.26 25.00 -7.39
C LYS A 521 -28.34 24.76 -8.59
N ILE A 522 -28.25 23.51 -9.06
CA ILE A 522 -27.49 23.15 -10.27
C ILE A 522 -28.15 23.84 -11.47
N SER A 523 -27.39 24.71 -12.15
CA SER A 523 -27.78 25.35 -13.40
C SER A 523 -28.07 24.28 -14.47
N GLU A 524 -29.20 24.39 -15.16
CA GLU A 524 -29.71 23.34 -16.04
C GLU A 524 -28.89 23.12 -17.32
N ASP A 525 -27.90 23.98 -17.62
CA ASP A 525 -27.15 23.97 -18.88
C ASP A 525 -25.66 23.58 -18.76
N GLU A 526 -25.16 23.24 -17.57
CA GLU A 526 -23.76 22.82 -17.41
C GLU A 526 -23.50 21.41 -17.98
N ILE A 527 -22.48 21.30 -18.84
CA ILE A 527 -22.01 20.03 -19.39
C ILE A 527 -21.11 19.36 -18.35
N MET A 528 -21.58 18.24 -17.79
CA MET A 528 -20.87 17.49 -16.77
C MET A 528 -19.88 16.51 -17.39
N ILE A 529 -18.68 16.42 -16.82
CA ILE A 529 -17.63 15.48 -17.27
C ILE A 529 -17.72 14.16 -16.48
N ILE A 530 -18.19 14.21 -15.24
CA ILE A 530 -18.35 13.06 -14.35
C ILE A 530 -19.75 13.12 -13.76
N VAL A 531 -20.51 12.04 -13.92
CA VAL A 531 -21.88 11.87 -13.41
C VAL A 531 -22.00 10.52 -12.72
N GLU A 532 -22.90 10.39 -11.75
CA GLU A 532 -23.13 9.15 -11.00
C GLU A 532 -23.51 7.97 -11.92
N GLN A 533 -24.27 8.23 -12.99
CA GLN A 533 -24.56 7.26 -14.04
C GLN A 533 -24.15 7.82 -15.40
N MET A 534 -23.10 7.24 -16.00
CA MET A 534 -22.61 7.65 -17.32
C MET A 534 -23.61 7.29 -18.44
N PRO A 535 -23.63 8.05 -19.54
CA PRO A 535 -24.41 7.68 -20.72
C PRO A 535 -24.08 6.27 -21.24
N VAL A 536 -25.09 5.54 -21.71
CA VAL A 536 -24.94 4.16 -22.20
C VAL A 536 -25.63 3.99 -23.55
N PHE A 537 -24.95 3.35 -24.51
CA PHE A 537 -25.56 3.00 -25.79
C PHE A 537 -26.78 2.07 -25.61
N PRO A 538 -27.87 2.20 -26.38
CA PRO A 538 -29.02 1.30 -26.26
C PRO A 538 -28.61 -0.16 -26.49
N GLY A 539 -28.89 -1.04 -25.52
CA GLY A 539 -28.42 -2.43 -25.55
C GLY A 539 -26.99 -2.65 -25.00
N GLY A 540 -26.34 -1.61 -24.49
CA GLY A 540 -25.03 -1.69 -23.84
C GLY A 540 -23.85 -1.77 -24.81
N GLU A 541 -22.66 -2.01 -24.26
CA GLU A 541 -21.39 -2.01 -25.02
C GLU A 541 -21.35 -3.07 -26.13
N SER A 542 -21.97 -4.23 -25.92
CA SER A 542 -22.03 -5.30 -26.94
C SER A 542 -22.84 -4.87 -28.17
N ALA A 543 -24.00 -4.22 -27.98
CA ALA A 543 -24.81 -3.69 -29.08
C ALA A 543 -24.08 -2.55 -29.83
N PHE A 544 -23.31 -1.74 -29.10
CA PHE A 544 -22.48 -0.70 -29.69
C PHE A 544 -21.40 -1.28 -30.61
N LEU A 545 -20.72 -2.34 -30.19
CA LEU A 545 -19.71 -3.01 -31.02
C LEU A 545 -20.33 -3.65 -32.27
N GLN A 546 -21.51 -4.27 -32.14
CA GLN A 546 -22.24 -4.81 -33.31
C GLN A 546 -22.63 -3.70 -34.29
N TYR A 547 -23.11 -2.56 -33.78
CA TYR A 547 -23.44 -1.41 -34.60
C TYR A 547 -22.23 -0.87 -35.36
N ILE A 548 -21.08 -0.73 -34.68
CA ILE A 548 -19.82 -0.33 -35.33
C ILE A 548 -19.45 -1.32 -36.43
N ASN A 549 -19.44 -2.62 -36.15
CA ASN A 549 -19.05 -3.63 -37.14
C ASN A 549 -19.96 -3.65 -38.38
N ALA A 550 -21.24 -3.32 -38.21
CA ALA A 550 -22.20 -3.29 -39.32
C ALA A 550 -22.10 -2.01 -40.18
N HIS A 551 -21.68 -0.88 -39.61
CA HIS A 551 -21.80 0.44 -40.25
C HIS A 551 -20.45 1.15 -40.49
N LEU A 552 -19.36 0.71 -39.85
CA LEU A 552 -18.04 1.32 -40.01
C LEU A 552 -17.47 1.00 -41.39
N LYS A 553 -17.27 2.03 -42.21
CA LYS A 553 -16.57 1.91 -43.49
C LYS A 553 -15.09 2.19 -43.30
N TYR A 554 -14.25 1.21 -43.60
CA TYR A 554 -12.80 1.38 -43.60
C TYR A 554 -12.37 2.17 -44.85
N PRO A 555 -11.74 3.36 -44.73
CA PRO A 555 -11.29 4.11 -45.89
C PRO A 555 -10.27 3.32 -46.74
N ALA A 556 -10.43 3.32 -48.06
CA ALA A 556 -9.54 2.59 -48.98
C ALA A 556 -8.08 3.01 -48.84
N VAL A 557 -7.82 4.32 -48.72
CA VAL A 557 -6.49 4.89 -48.48
C VAL A 557 -5.86 4.35 -47.19
N ALA A 558 -6.64 4.11 -46.14
CA ALA A 558 -6.12 3.55 -44.89
C ALA A 558 -5.83 2.04 -45.02
N VAL A 559 -6.63 1.30 -45.80
CA VAL A 559 -6.38 -0.12 -46.09
C VAL A 559 -5.10 -0.30 -46.92
N GLU A 560 -4.97 0.45 -48.01
CA GLU A 560 -3.82 0.39 -48.94
C GLU A 560 -2.49 0.73 -48.23
N ASN A 561 -2.52 1.72 -47.32
CA ASN A 561 -1.34 2.15 -46.57
C ASN A 561 -1.13 1.38 -45.25
N GLY A 562 -1.92 0.33 -44.98
CA GLY A 562 -1.78 -0.48 -43.76
C GLY A 562 -2.06 0.27 -42.45
N ILE A 563 -2.79 1.38 -42.50
CA ILE A 563 -3.03 2.29 -41.36
C ILE A 563 -4.04 1.64 -40.42
N GLN A 564 -3.61 1.29 -39.21
CA GLN A 564 -4.45 0.70 -38.17
C GLN A 564 -4.34 1.47 -36.86
N GLY A 565 -5.34 1.37 -35.98
CA GLY A 565 -5.28 2.01 -34.67
C GLY A 565 -6.65 2.40 -34.13
N ARG A 566 -6.66 3.28 -33.12
CA ARG A 566 -7.88 3.70 -32.42
C ARG A 566 -8.12 5.20 -32.53
N VAL A 567 -9.21 5.56 -33.23
CA VAL A 567 -9.73 6.92 -33.34
C VAL A 567 -10.56 7.24 -32.10
N VAL A 568 -10.44 8.47 -31.61
CA VAL A 568 -11.15 8.98 -30.43
C VAL A 568 -12.08 10.11 -30.87
N ILE A 569 -13.38 9.94 -30.64
CA ILE A 569 -14.42 10.95 -30.93
C ILE A 569 -15.00 11.43 -29.60
N GLY A 570 -14.97 12.74 -29.35
CA GLY A 570 -15.66 13.35 -28.22
C GLY A 570 -17.02 13.86 -28.69
N CYS A 571 -18.08 13.66 -27.90
CA CYS A 571 -19.41 14.23 -28.12
C CYS A 571 -20.00 14.67 -26.77
N VAL A 572 -21.06 15.46 -26.83
CA VAL A 572 -21.96 15.73 -25.69
C VAL A 572 -23.22 14.88 -25.87
N VAL A 573 -23.56 14.11 -24.85
CA VAL A 573 -24.84 13.41 -24.78
C VAL A 573 -25.84 14.33 -24.11
N GLU A 574 -26.85 14.73 -24.87
CA GLU A 574 -27.92 15.60 -24.41
C GLU A 574 -28.88 14.86 -23.47
N LYS A 575 -29.73 15.62 -22.77
CA LYS A 575 -30.70 15.05 -21.82
C LYS A 575 -31.72 14.12 -22.49
N ASP A 576 -31.96 14.29 -23.78
CA ASP A 576 -32.83 13.41 -24.57
C ASP A 576 -32.10 12.21 -25.18
N GLY A 577 -30.79 12.09 -24.93
CA GLY A 577 -29.93 11.05 -25.49
C GLY A 577 -29.33 11.36 -26.86
N SER A 578 -29.65 12.48 -27.48
CA SER A 578 -29.04 12.88 -28.75
C SER A 578 -27.56 13.26 -28.57
N LEU A 579 -26.79 13.18 -29.66
CA LEU A 579 -25.38 13.55 -29.67
C LEU A 579 -25.18 14.91 -30.33
N THR A 580 -24.53 15.82 -29.61
CA THR A 580 -24.15 17.16 -30.08
C THR A 580 -22.65 17.34 -29.92
N GLU A 581 -22.09 18.39 -30.54
CA GLU A 581 -20.68 18.78 -30.39
C GLU A 581 -19.67 17.64 -30.66
N CYS A 582 -19.98 16.76 -31.61
CA CYS A 582 -19.11 15.64 -31.96
C CYS A 582 -17.87 16.10 -32.75
N ASN A 583 -16.67 15.82 -32.23
CA ASN A 583 -15.40 16.14 -32.86
C ASN A 583 -14.35 15.03 -32.73
N VAL A 584 -13.41 14.96 -33.68
CA VAL A 584 -12.27 14.05 -33.60
C VAL A 584 -11.26 14.60 -32.59
N VAL A 585 -11.05 13.88 -31.48
CA VAL A 585 -10.08 14.23 -30.43
C VAL A 585 -8.70 13.64 -30.76
N ARG A 586 -8.67 12.48 -31.42
CA ARG A 586 -7.43 11.85 -31.89
C ARG A 586 -7.73 11.05 -33.16
N ASP A 587 -7.00 11.34 -34.22
CA ASP A 587 -7.06 10.61 -35.50
C ASP A 587 -5.84 9.68 -35.63
N ILE A 588 -5.99 8.63 -36.44
CA ILE A 588 -4.93 7.72 -36.87
C ILE A 588 -4.50 7.96 -38.33
N GLY A 589 -5.18 8.87 -39.04
CA GLY A 589 -4.86 9.22 -40.43
C GLY A 589 -5.58 8.34 -41.46
N GLY A 590 -5.33 8.61 -42.75
CA GLY A 590 -5.92 7.84 -43.86
C GLY A 590 -7.44 8.01 -44.05
N GLY A 591 -8.05 9.03 -43.44
CA GLY A 591 -9.49 9.26 -43.47
C GLY A 591 -10.28 8.54 -42.36
N CYS A 592 -9.61 7.80 -41.48
CA CYS A 592 -10.24 7.02 -40.40
C CYS A 592 -10.97 7.91 -39.37
N GLY A 593 -10.41 9.07 -39.05
CA GLY A 593 -11.03 10.08 -38.18
C GLY A 593 -12.40 10.52 -38.68
N GLN A 594 -12.48 10.89 -39.96
CA GLN A 594 -13.72 11.32 -40.58
C GLN A 594 -14.73 10.17 -40.67
N ALA A 595 -14.30 8.97 -41.08
CA ALA A 595 -15.19 7.80 -41.15
C ALA A 595 -15.78 7.42 -39.79
N ALA A 596 -14.98 7.51 -38.72
CA ALA A 596 -15.47 7.31 -37.35
C ALA A 596 -16.43 8.42 -36.92
N LEU A 597 -16.13 9.68 -37.21
CA LEU A 597 -17.00 10.81 -36.87
C LEU A 597 -18.37 10.69 -37.56
N GLU A 598 -18.41 10.35 -38.85
CA GLU A 598 -19.65 10.13 -39.59
C GLU A 598 -20.45 8.96 -39.00
N LEU A 599 -19.79 7.85 -38.64
CA LEU A 599 -20.45 6.74 -37.96
C LEU A 599 -21.10 7.17 -36.64
N ILE A 600 -20.35 7.89 -35.79
CA ILE A 600 -20.84 8.31 -34.47
C ILE A 600 -22.07 9.25 -34.58
N LYS A 601 -22.13 10.10 -35.61
CA LYS A 601 -23.29 10.95 -35.87
C LYS A 601 -24.56 10.18 -36.26
N THR A 602 -24.43 8.93 -36.72
CA THR A 602 -25.58 8.08 -37.08
C THR A 602 -26.10 7.23 -35.92
N LEU A 603 -25.48 7.29 -34.74
CA LEU A 603 -25.88 6.45 -33.62
C LEU A 603 -27.34 6.73 -33.20
N PRO A 604 -28.09 5.69 -32.78
CA PRO A 604 -29.36 5.90 -32.09
C PRO A 604 -29.15 6.74 -30.81
N LYS A 605 -30.24 7.37 -30.35
CA LYS A 605 -30.22 8.13 -29.10
C LYS A 605 -29.69 7.26 -27.95
N MET A 606 -28.70 7.77 -27.24
CA MET A 606 -28.10 7.15 -26.07
C MET A 606 -29.05 7.19 -24.87
N ASN A 607 -28.85 6.30 -23.91
CA ASN A 607 -29.38 6.54 -22.58
C ASN A 607 -28.57 7.69 -21.94
N PRO A 608 -29.21 8.79 -21.52
CA PRO A 608 -28.50 9.98 -21.06
C PRO A 608 -27.89 9.78 -19.67
N GLY A 609 -26.90 10.61 -19.33
CA GLY A 609 -26.26 10.59 -18.03
C GLY A 609 -27.19 11.08 -16.93
N LYS A 610 -27.05 10.53 -15.71
CA LYS A 610 -27.81 10.96 -14.53
C LYS A 610 -26.87 11.35 -13.39
N ASN A 611 -27.22 12.44 -12.70
CA ASN A 611 -26.55 12.89 -11.51
C ASN A 611 -27.62 13.27 -10.46
N ARG A 612 -27.56 12.70 -9.26
CA ARG A 612 -28.55 12.87 -8.19
C ARG A 612 -29.99 12.60 -8.67
N GLY A 613 -30.15 11.55 -9.48
CA GLY A 613 -31.43 11.17 -10.08
C GLY A 613 -31.92 12.05 -11.23
N LYS A 614 -31.30 13.20 -11.50
CA LYS A 614 -31.66 14.11 -12.60
C LYS A 614 -30.84 13.81 -13.85
N VAL A 615 -31.48 13.89 -15.02
CA VAL A 615 -30.81 13.72 -16.32
C VAL A 615 -30.03 14.99 -16.66
N VAL A 616 -28.76 14.85 -17.03
CA VAL A 616 -27.83 15.97 -17.27
C VAL A 616 -27.05 15.81 -18.58
N ARG A 617 -26.67 16.94 -19.19
CA ARG A 617 -25.80 16.97 -20.38
C ARG A 617 -24.41 16.45 -19.99
N THR A 618 -23.91 15.44 -20.68
CA THR A 618 -22.66 14.76 -20.26
C THR A 618 -21.68 14.63 -21.41
N LYS A 619 -20.41 14.96 -21.18
CA LYS A 619 -19.34 14.73 -22.16
C LYS A 619 -19.00 13.24 -22.23
N TYR A 620 -19.08 12.65 -23.41
CA TYR A 620 -18.84 11.23 -23.66
C TYR A 620 -17.79 11.04 -24.75
N THR A 621 -16.93 10.02 -24.61
CA THR A 621 -15.85 9.74 -25.56
C THR A 621 -16.04 8.36 -26.17
N PHE A 622 -16.25 8.31 -27.48
CA PHE A 622 -16.31 7.10 -28.26
C PHE A 622 -14.93 6.72 -28.78
N LEU A 623 -14.67 5.42 -28.82
CA LEU A 623 -13.37 4.89 -29.18
C LEU A 623 -13.52 3.83 -30.28
N VAL A 624 -13.31 4.23 -31.53
CA VAL A 624 -13.50 3.38 -32.73
C VAL A 624 -12.17 2.78 -33.16
N SER A 625 -12.11 1.45 -33.32
CA SER A 625 -10.87 0.74 -33.67
C SER A 625 -10.89 0.27 -35.11
N PHE A 626 -9.84 0.61 -35.86
CA PHE A 626 -9.59 0.15 -37.23
C PHE A 626 -8.49 -0.91 -37.21
N ARG A 627 -8.82 -2.14 -37.61
CA ARG A 627 -7.87 -3.27 -37.70
C ARG A 627 -8.06 -3.99 -39.03
N LEU A 628 -6.97 -4.24 -39.75
CA LEU A 628 -7.02 -5.08 -40.96
C LEU A 628 -6.89 -6.52 -40.52
N THR A 629 -7.86 -7.34 -40.89
CA THR A 629 -7.75 -8.80 -40.78
C THR A 629 -7.05 -9.32 -42.02
N TYR A 630 -5.72 -9.33 -42.02
CA TYR A 630 -4.99 -10.05 -43.07
C TYR A 630 -5.13 -11.57 -42.83
N ARG A 631 -5.94 -12.22 -43.67
CA ARG A 631 -5.66 -13.58 -44.14
C ARG A 631 -5.44 -13.46 -45.64
N ASN A 632 -4.18 -13.47 -46.06
CA ASN A 632 -3.81 -13.94 -47.39
C ASN A 632 -2.49 -14.69 -47.29
N LYS A 633 -2.54 -15.86 -47.93
CA LYS A 633 -1.61 -16.98 -48.06
C LYS A 633 -0.13 -16.75 -47.78
#